data_AF-A0A847Z9T2-F1
#
_entry.id   AF-A0A847Z9T2-F1
#
_cell.length_a   1.000
_cell.length_b   1.000
_cell.length_c   1.000
_cell.angle_alpha   90.00
_cell.angle_beta   90.00
_cell.angle_gamma   90.00
#
_symmetry.space_group_name_H-M   'P 1'
#
loop_
_entity.id
_entity.type
_entity.pdbx_description
1 polymer ?
#
loop_
_entity_poly.entity_id
_entity_poly.type
_entity_poly.pdbx_seq_one_letter_code
_entity_poly.pdbx_strand_id
1 'polypeptide(L)'
;MCYYLYGNIDVTAYNEDFFKVCDKFNIPHNKLYDYDIELKSKIKPKGVFFRLTDNHCDCNSSIGSEKINNKELTNYLNWLTALKKYRDINYVYIFKRWSDDIIDTKITIHFDNIDNRYLADMKENTFYRIQLL
;
A
#
# COMPACT_ATOMS: atom_id res chain seq x y z
N MET A 1 1.01 -11.93 17.77
CA MET A 1 0.65 -10.53 17.47
C MET A 1 0.65 -10.40 15.94
N CYS A 2 -0.19 -9.56 15.32
CA CYS A 2 -0.34 -9.53 13.86
C CYS A 2 -0.07 -8.18 13.18
N TYR A 3 0.69 -8.23 12.08
CA TYR A 3 0.84 -7.10 11.18
C TYR A 3 -0.31 -7.02 10.18
N TYR A 4 -0.57 -5.79 9.75
CA TYR A 4 -1.54 -5.48 8.72
C TYR A 4 -0.93 -4.55 7.68
N LEU A 5 -0.97 -4.94 6.41
CA LEU A 5 -0.53 -4.20 5.23
C LEU A 5 -1.71 -3.54 4.52
N TYR A 6 -1.55 -2.26 4.19
CA TYR A 6 -2.63 -1.42 3.71
C TYR A 6 -2.18 -0.53 2.55
N GLY A 7 -3.16 -0.20 1.70
CA GLY A 7 -3.08 0.79 0.64
C GLY A 7 -4.00 1.99 0.92
N ASN A 8 -3.63 3.17 0.42
CA ASN A 8 -4.56 4.32 0.33
C ASN A 8 -4.30 5.13 -0.94
N ILE A 9 -5.39 5.51 -1.62
CA ILE A 9 -5.39 6.33 -2.85
C ILE A 9 -6.42 7.45 -2.76
N ASP A 10 -6.34 8.42 -3.68
CA ASP A 10 -7.34 9.47 -3.81
C ASP A 10 -8.75 8.91 -4.09
N VAL A 11 -9.79 9.58 -3.58
CA VAL A 11 -11.19 9.13 -3.75
C VAL A 11 -11.61 9.08 -5.21
N THR A 12 -11.15 10.05 -6.01
CA THR A 12 -11.43 10.12 -7.45
C THR A 12 -10.73 9.01 -8.25
N ALA A 13 -9.61 8.50 -7.73
CA ALA A 13 -8.86 7.39 -8.30
C ALA A 13 -9.46 6.02 -7.97
N TYR A 14 -10.32 5.93 -6.95
CA TYR A 14 -10.99 4.69 -6.55
C TYR A 14 -12.19 4.41 -7.47
N ASN A 15 -11.90 3.96 -8.69
CA ASN A 15 -12.85 3.75 -9.77
C ASN A 15 -12.57 2.43 -10.53
N GLU A 16 -13.31 2.17 -11.61
CA GLU A 16 -13.22 0.92 -12.38
C GLU A 16 -11.82 0.63 -12.93
N ASP A 17 -11.07 1.67 -13.30
CA ASP A 17 -9.72 1.48 -13.83
C ASP A 17 -8.75 1.01 -12.75
N PHE A 18 -8.87 1.55 -11.54
CA PHE A 18 -8.12 1.05 -10.39
C PHE A 18 -8.46 -0.43 -10.11
N PHE A 19 -9.75 -0.79 -10.15
CA PHE A 19 -10.16 -2.19 -9.93
C PHE A 19 -9.59 -3.13 -11.00
N LYS A 20 -9.64 -2.74 -12.28
CA LYS A 20 -9.05 -3.53 -13.38
C LYS A 20 -7.56 -3.78 -13.18
N VAL A 21 -6.82 -2.78 -12.70
CA VAL A 21 -5.39 -2.93 -12.41
C VAL A 21 -5.19 -3.87 -11.24
N CYS A 22 -5.92 -3.68 -10.14
CA CYS A 22 -5.80 -4.56 -8.98
C CYS A 22 -6.16 -6.02 -9.32
N ASP A 23 -7.27 -6.25 -10.03
CA ASP A 23 -7.69 -7.59 -10.46
C ASP A 23 -6.64 -8.26 -11.36
N LYS A 24 -6.05 -7.51 -12.30
CA LYS A 24 -4.99 -8.01 -13.19
C LYS A 24 -3.77 -8.53 -12.43
N PHE A 25 -3.41 -7.90 -11.32
CA PHE A 25 -2.26 -8.26 -10.51
C PHE A 25 -2.64 -9.05 -9.24
N ASN A 26 -3.91 -9.46 -9.12
CA ASN A 26 -4.45 -10.14 -7.95
C ASN A 26 -4.13 -9.39 -6.63
N ILE A 27 -4.28 -8.06 -6.67
CA ILE A 27 -4.11 -7.20 -5.50
C ILE A 27 -5.50 -6.98 -4.88
N PRO A 28 -5.70 -7.32 -3.60
CA PRO A 28 -6.94 -7.00 -2.91
C PRO A 28 -7.20 -5.50 -2.93
N HIS A 29 -8.46 -5.13 -3.16
CA HIS A 29 -8.87 -3.72 -3.27
C HIS A 29 -10.16 -3.41 -2.51
N ASN A 30 -10.64 -4.36 -1.72
CA ASN A 30 -11.81 -4.18 -0.88
C ASN A 30 -11.62 -3.00 0.05
N LYS A 31 -12.50 -2.00 -0.09
CA LYS A 31 -12.54 -0.83 0.77
C LYS A 31 -12.69 -1.25 2.23
N LEU A 32 -11.86 -0.67 3.07
CA LEU A 32 -12.01 -0.78 4.50
C LEU A 32 -13.17 0.11 4.96
N TYR A 33 -14.23 -0.54 5.44
CA TYR A 33 -15.30 0.11 6.18
C TYR A 33 -14.82 0.47 7.59
N ASP A 34 -15.55 1.37 8.27
CA ASP A 34 -15.18 2.15 9.46
C ASP A 34 -14.61 1.42 10.70
N TYR A 35 -14.28 0.12 10.65
CA TYR A 35 -13.72 -0.62 11.77
C TYR A 35 -12.24 -0.31 12.10
N ASP A 36 -11.51 0.41 11.24
CA ASP A 36 -10.16 0.93 11.53
C ASP A 36 -10.19 2.41 11.98
N ILE A 37 -11.09 2.77 12.91
CA ILE A 37 -11.30 4.14 13.44
C ILE A 37 -10.00 4.81 13.93
N GLU A 38 -9.04 4.04 14.48
CA GLU A 38 -7.76 4.59 14.92
C GLU A 38 -6.84 5.04 13.78
N LEU A 39 -6.97 4.41 12.61
CA LEU A 39 -6.17 4.71 11.44
C LEU A 39 -6.63 6.04 10.83
N LYS A 40 -7.95 6.25 10.78
CA LYS A 40 -8.56 7.48 10.27
C LYS A 40 -8.35 8.71 11.17
N SER A 41 -8.05 8.54 12.46
CA SER A 41 -7.89 9.64 13.40
C SER A 41 -6.45 10.19 13.45
N LYS A 42 -5.44 9.36 13.16
CA LYS A 42 -4.01 9.74 13.21
C LYS A 42 -3.45 10.13 11.85
N ILE A 43 -4.00 9.58 10.79
CA ILE A 43 -3.74 9.98 9.43
C ILE A 43 -5.00 10.72 9.03
N LYS A 44 -4.93 12.03 8.83
CA LYS A 44 -5.91 12.64 7.95
C LYS A 44 -5.51 12.23 6.53
N PRO A 45 -6.25 11.35 5.82
CA PRO A 45 -6.22 11.55 4.40
C PRO A 45 -7.63 11.55 3.84
N LYS A 46 -7.83 12.55 2.99
CA LYS A 46 -8.75 12.46 1.87
C LYS A 46 -8.29 11.22 1.07
N GLY A 47 -9.13 10.19 0.97
CA GLY A 47 -8.77 8.99 0.22
C GLY A 47 -9.58 7.76 0.61
N VAL A 48 -9.36 6.68 -0.13
CA VAL A 48 -9.97 5.36 0.12
C VAL A 48 -8.87 4.41 0.59
N PHE A 49 -9.08 3.82 1.77
CA PHE A 49 -8.22 2.79 2.33
C PHE A 49 -8.69 1.40 1.90
N PHE A 50 -7.74 0.52 1.64
CA PHE A 50 -7.98 -0.88 1.28
C PHE A 50 -6.85 -1.76 1.84
N ARG A 51 -7.10 -3.05 1.95
CA ARG A 51 -6.08 -4.04 2.33
C ARG A 51 -5.27 -4.42 1.09
N LEU A 52 -3.97 -4.63 1.24
CA LEU A 52 -3.13 -5.21 0.18
C LEU A 52 -3.05 -6.74 0.25
N THR A 53 -3.72 -7.35 1.24
CA THR A 53 -3.71 -8.79 1.50
C THR A 53 -5.08 -9.27 2.00
N ASP A 54 -5.37 -10.56 1.81
CA ASP A 54 -6.69 -11.15 2.04
C ASP A 54 -7.04 -11.43 3.52
N ASN A 55 -7.09 -10.39 4.34
CA ASN A 55 -7.62 -10.38 5.72
C ASN A 55 -6.88 -11.25 6.76
N HIS A 56 -5.73 -11.84 6.41
CA HIS A 56 -4.89 -12.55 7.37
C HIS A 56 -3.75 -11.67 7.89
N CYS A 57 -3.13 -12.14 8.97
CA CYS A 57 -1.90 -11.61 9.55
C CYS A 57 -0.79 -11.48 8.49
N ASP A 58 -0.28 -10.27 8.26
CA ASP A 58 0.70 -9.94 7.20
C ASP A 58 2.16 -10.15 7.63
N CYS A 59 2.38 -11.01 8.62
CA CYS A 59 3.73 -11.38 9.07
C CYS A 59 4.55 -12.03 7.94
N ASN A 60 3.89 -12.58 6.92
CA ASN A 60 4.52 -13.27 5.81
C ASN A 60 4.53 -12.47 4.49
N SER A 61 3.99 -11.24 4.47
CA SER A 61 4.06 -10.42 3.25
C SER A 61 5.51 -10.09 2.93
N SER A 62 5.85 -10.10 1.65
CA SER A 62 7.20 -9.76 1.18
C SER A 62 7.59 -8.29 1.41
N ILE A 63 6.62 -7.38 1.52
CA ILE A 63 6.88 -5.98 1.87
C ILE A 63 7.35 -5.91 3.33
N GLY A 64 8.50 -5.28 3.55
CA GLY A 64 9.14 -5.22 4.87
C GLY A 64 9.59 -6.58 5.39
N SER A 65 9.98 -7.50 4.49
CA SER A 65 10.46 -8.85 4.86
C SER A 65 11.98 -9.02 4.75
N GLU A 66 12.69 -8.01 4.25
CA GLU A 66 14.14 -8.05 3.93
C GLU A 66 14.52 -9.06 2.84
N LYS A 67 13.55 -9.78 2.24
CA LYS A 67 13.77 -10.80 1.20
C LYS A 67 13.56 -10.23 -0.21
N ILE A 68 14.63 -9.75 -0.81
CA ILE A 68 14.63 -9.06 -2.12
C ILE A 68 14.21 -9.96 -3.30
N ASN A 69 14.51 -11.27 -3.24
CA ASN A 69 14.26 -12.22 -4.33
C ASN A 69 12.88 -12.89 -4.22
N ASN A 70 11.82 -12.09 -4.07
CA ASN A 70 10.45 -12.57 -3.93
C ASN A 70 9.59 -12.17 -5.14
N LYS A 71 8.88 -13.14 -5.73
CA LYS A 71 7.97 -12.90 -6.86
C LYS A 71 6.83 -11.94 -6.50
N GLU A 72 6.41 -11.92 -5.24
CA GLU A 72 5.38 -11.02 -4.73
C GLU A 72 5.84 -9.55 -4.79
N LEU A 73 7.12 -9.25 -4.49
CA LEU A 73 7.67 -7.88 -4.64
C LEU A 73 7.63 -7.41 -6.09
N THR A 74 8.06 -8.28 -7.02
CA THR A 74 7.98 -7.99 -8.45
C THR A 74 6.53 -7.75 -8.89
N ASN A 75 5.57 -8.49 -8.31
CA ASN A 75 4.15 -8.27 -8.59
C ASN A 75 3.68 -6.88 -8.11
N TYR A 76 4.06 -6.46 -6.90
CA TYR A 76 3.76 -5.11 -6.41
C TYR A 76 4.40 -4.01 -7.27
N LEU A 77 5.64 -4.17 -7.73
CA LEU A 77 6.27 -3.21 -8.64
C LEU A 77 5.51 -3.11 -9.97
N ASN A 78 5.11 -4.25 -10.54
CA ASN A 78 4.34 -4.27 -11.78
C ASN A 78 2.96 -3.63 -11.61
N TRP A 79 2.32 -3.85 -10.46
CA TRP A 79 1.08 -3.19 -10.08
C TRP A 79 1.25 -1.67 -9.98
N LEU A 80 2.26 -1.18 -9.23
CA LEU A 80 2.57 0.26 -9.15
C LEU A 80 2.90 0.87 -10.51
N THR A 81 3.65 0.16 -11.35
CA THR A 81 3.95 0.56 -12.74
C THR A 81 2.67 0.69 -13.57
N ALA A 82 1.72 -0.23 -13.40
CA ALA A 82 0.45 -0.18 -14.11
C ALA A 82 -0.41 0.99 -13.62
N LEU A 83 -0.45 1.27 -12.32
CA LEU A 83 -1.15 2.42 -11.75
C LEU A 83 -0.58 3.75 -12.29
N LYS A 84 0.74 3.86 -12.49
CA LYS A 84 1.39 5.06 -13.06
C LYS A 84 0.85 5.44 -14.46
N LYS A 85 0.25 4.51 -15.19
CA LYS A 85 -0.33 4.79 -16.52
C LYS A 85 -1.63 5.57 -16.45
N TYR A 86 -2.25 5.66 -15.28
CA TYR A 86 -3.53 6.35 -15.06
C TYR A 86 -3.27 7.75 -14.49
N ARG A 87 -3.70 8.78 -15.23
CA ARG A 87 -3.46 10.18 -14.86
C ARG A 87 -4.09 10.59 -13.54
N ASP A 88 -5.16 9.91 -13.14
CA ASP A 88 -5.90 10.26 -11.92
C ASP A 88 -5.27 9.66 -10.65
N ILE A 89 -4.27 8.79 -10.79
CA ILE A 89 -3.59 8.14 -9.66
C ILE A 89 -2.21 8.78 -9.44
N ASN A 90 -2.20 9.89 -8.70
CA ASN A 90 -0.97 10.65 -8.45
C ASN A 90 -0.06 9.98 -7.41
N TYR A 91 -0.64 9.26 -6.46
CA TYR A 91 0.12 8.58 -5.41
C TYR A 91 -0.63 7.36 -4.87
N VAL A 92 0.15 6.47 -4.26
CA VAL A 92 -0.35 5.37 -3.43
C VAL A 92 0.38 5.43 -2.10
N TYR A 93 -0.35 5.38 -0.99
CA TYR A 93 0.25 5.10 0.30
C TYR A 93 0.34 3.60 0.52
N ILE A 94 1.50 3.12 0.96
CA ILE A 94 1.71 1.76 1.47
C ILE A 94 2.21 1.86 2.91
N PHE A 95 1.67 1.04 3.79
CA PHE A 95 2.15 0.96 5.17
C PHE A 95 1.80 -0.40 5.79
N LYS A 96 2.73 -0.92 6.59
CA LYS A 96 2.61 -2.15 7.38
C LYS A 96 2.60 -1.74 8.85
N ARG A 97 1.57 -2.10 9.60
CA ARG A 97 1.45 -1.71 11.03
C ARG A 97 1.09 -2.87 11.93
N TRP A 98 1.45 -2.74 13.20
CA TRP A 98 0.77 -3.47 14.28
C TRP A 98 -0.62 -2.88 14.53
N SER A 99 -1.55 -3.68 15.08
CA SER A 99 -2.92 -3.22 15.35
C SER A 99 -2.97 -2.00 16.27
N ASP A 100 -2.07 -1.95 17.25
CA ASP A 100 -2.16 -1.02 18.39
C ASP A 100 -1.15 0.14 18.29
N ASP A 101 -0.25 0.11 17.29
CA ASP A 101 0.84 1.08 17.19
C ASP A 101 0.43 2.39 16.53
N ILE A 102 1.06 3.47 16.99
CA ILE A 102 1.00 4.79 16.37
C ILE A 102 1.98 4.81 15.21
N ILE A 103 1.51 5.26 14.05
CA ILE A 103 2.40 5.57 12.94
C ILE A 103 2.90 7.00 13.13
N ASP A 104 4.21 7.13 13.35
CA ASP A 104 4.88 8.40 13.66
C ASP A 104 5.72 8.92 12.49
N THR A 105 6.03 8.06 11.53
CA THR A 105 6.95 8.35 10.43
C THR A 105 6.22 8.39 9.10
N LYS A 106 6.48 9.44 8.30
CA LYS A 106 5.98 9.61 6.94
C LYS A 106 7.14 9.85 5.97
N ILE A 107 7.25 8.99 4.97
CA ILE A 107 8.26 9.06 3.91
C ILE A 107 7.53 9.29 2.59
N THR A 108 8.01 10.24 1.79
CA THR A 108 7.55 10.44 0.42
C THR A 108 8.67 10.07 -0.53
N ILE A 109 8.36 9.23 -1.52
CA ILE A 109 9.32 8.75 -2.50
C ILE A 109 8.69 8.75 -3.90
N HIS A 110 9.48 9.13 -4.91
CA HIS A 110 9.08 9.00 -6.30
C HIS A 110 9.21 7.56 -6.78
N PHE A 111 8.24 7.07 -7.56
CA PHE A 111 8.19 5.69 -8.05
C PHE A 111 9.49 5.25 -8.75
N ASP A 112 10.14 6.16 -9.49
CA ASP A 112 11.38 5.85 -10.20
C ASP A 112 12.56 5.47 -9.27
N ASN A 113 12.43 5.74 -7.96
CA ASN A 113 13.40 5.36 -6.94
C ASN A 113 12.99 4.10 -6.15
N ILE A 114 11.97 3.37 -6.61
CA ILE A 114 11.45 2.18 -5.94
C ILE A 114 11.83 0.94 -6.75
N ASP A 115 12.47 -0.01 -6.09
CA ASP A 115 12.75 -1.35 -6.60
C ASP A 115 12.34 -2.42 -5.57
N ASN A 116 12.65 -3.68 -5.86
CA ASN A 116 12.34 -4.79 -4.95
C ASN A 116 13.05 -4.64 -3.61
N ARG A 117 14.26 -4.07 -3.58
CA ARG A 117 14.99 -3.85 -2.33
C ARG A 117 14.27 -2.81 -1.48
N TYR A 118 13.87 -1.69 -2.09
CA TYR A 118 13.15 -0.64 -1.37
C TYR A 118 11.85 -1.17 -0.74
N LEU A 119 11.07 -1.96 -1.48
CA LEU A 119 9.85 -2.59 -0.95
C LEU A 119 10.15 -3.61 0.16
N ALA A 120 11.22 -4.40 0.02
CA ALA A 120 11.64 -5.38 1.03
C ALA A 120 12.11 -4.71 2.33
N ASP A 121 12.70 -3.51 2.23
CA ASP A 121 13.28 -2.74 3.33
C ASP A 121 12.27 -1.75 3.96
N MET A 122 11.02 -1.73 3.50
CA MET A 122 9.97 -0.89 4.09
C MET A 122 9.79 -1.22 5.57
N LYS A 123 9.96 -0.22 6.41
CA LYS A 123 9.81 -0.34 7.86
C LYS A 123 8.34 -0.40 8.23
N GLU A 124 8.09 -1.15 9.30
CA GLU A 124 6.80 -1.16 9.96
C GLU A 124 6.50 0.20 10.58
N ASN A 125 5.22 0.45 10.86
CA ASN A 125 4.71 1.69 11.45
C ASN A 125 5.22 2.95 10.72
N THR A 126 5.36 2.87 9.40
CA THR A 126 5.81 3.98 8.55
C THR A 126 4.87 4.16 7.36
N PHE A 127 4.45 5.40 7.10
CA PHE A 127 3.68 5.78 5.91
C PHE A 127 4.58 6.05 4.73
N TYR A 128 4.55 5.18 3.72
CA TYR A 128 5.23 5.42 2.45
C TYR A 128 4.26 6.00 1.44
N ARG A 129 4.39 7.30 1.14
CA ARG A 129 3.72 7.93 0.00
C ARG A 129 4.56 7.73 -1.26
N ILE A 130 4.12 6.83 -2.11
CA ILE A 130 4.72 6.58 -3.42
C ILE A 130 4.09 7.54 -4.42
N GLN A 131 4.86 8.49 -4.94
CA GLN A 131 4.43 9.39 -6.02
C GLN A 131 4.59 8.69 -7.35
N LEU A 132 3.49 8.56 -8.10
CA LEU A 132 3.48 7.90 -9.41
C LEU A 132 3.67 8.92 -10.56
N LEU A 133 3.31 10.18 -10.31
CA LEU A 133 3.39 11.32 -11.24
C LEU A 133 4.15 12.49 -10.61
#